data_AF-A0A6J5CW87-F1
#
_entry.id   AF-A0A6J5CW87-F1
#
_cell.length_a   1.000
_cell.length_b   1.000
_cell.length_c   1.000
_cell.angle_alpha   90.00
_cell.angle_beta   90.00
_cell.angle_gamma   90.00
#
_symmetry.space_group_name_H-M   'P 1'
#
loop_
_entity.id
_entity.type
_entity.pdbx_description
1 polymer ?
#
loop_
_entity_poly.entity_id
_entity_poly.type
_entity_poly.pdbx_seq_one_letter_code
_entity_poly.pdbx_strand_id
1 'polypeptide(L)'
;MLYNKNDWPRKTIALQLPRFVPWPPDTTVVRVPKLSLRNAGWKKIGMPVTRLSVKSYVDMETGEIIKKRDMFEQRLPVPSNASLRWIEQLCIVNSLGKKAKELCVFLLKMRNSRGSFVLPLANLIDVYIHRNGTVLRISRARHSHYDLIGDIAAAGVIAQEQALGSLFQKHARLSAQDVLEESAAYYAWPGIFRGRGSWVSES
;
A
#
# COMPACT_ATOMS: atom_id res chain seq x y z
N MET A 1 -12.11 2.85 -44.94
CA MET A 1 -12.10 3.83 -43.83
C MET A 1 -11.04 3.38 -42.83
N LEU A 2 -9.89 4.06 -42.80
CA LEU A 2 -8.79 3.79 -41.90
C LEU A 2 -9.07 4.49 -40.57
N TYR A 3 -9.35 3.73 -39.51
CA TYR A 3 -9.36 4.26 -38.15
C TYR A 3 -7.91 4.56 -37.73
N ASN A 4 -7.63 5.83 -37.49
CA ASN A 4 -6.32 6.30 -37.05
C ASN A 4 -6.08 5.82 -35.60
N LYS A 5 -5.03 5.04 -35.37
CA LYS A 5 -4.70 4.41 -34.05
C LYS A 5 -4.28 5.40 -32.96
N ASN A 6 -4.37 6.71 -33.20
CA ASN A 6 -3.84 7.76 -32.34
C ASN A 6 -4.90 8.57 -31.57
N ASP A 7 -6.19 8.28 -31.72
CA ASP A 7 -7.27 8.98 -30.99
C ASP A 7 -7.54 8.40 -29.59
N TRP A 8 -6.46 8.11 -28.85
CA TRP A 8 -6.60 7.96 -27.40
C TRP A 8 -6.68 9.36 -26.79
N PRO A 9 -7.73 9.70 -26.01
CA PRO A 9 -7.77 10.98 -25.32
C PRO A 9 -6.57 11.04 -24.37
N ARG A 10 -5.56 11.83 -24.74
CA ARG A 10 -4.48 12.20 -23.83
C ARG A 10 -5.14 12.97 -22.70
N LYS A 11 -5.37 12.30 -21.56
CA LYS A 11 -5.75 12.97 -20.31
C LYS A 11 -4.66 14.00 -20.03
N THR A 12 -4.95 15.27 -20.30
CA THR A 12 -4.28 16.39 -19.66
C THR A 12 -4.66 16.29 -18.19
N ILE A 13 -3.91 15.52 -17.41
CA ILE A 13 -4.01 15.54 -15.96
C ILE A 13 -3.55 16.95 -15.61
N ALA A 14 -4.48 17.86 -15.35
CA ALA A 14 -4.15 19.14 -14.75
C ALA A 14 -3.33 18.80 -13.50
N LEU A 15 -2.06 19.22 -13.49
CA LEU A 15 -1.18 19.09 -12.33
C LEU A 15 -1.83 19.91 -11.22
N GLN A 16 -2.67 19.26 -10.39
CA GLN A 16 -3.12 19.86 -9.15
C GLN A 16 -1.87 20.05 -8.30
N LEU A 17 -1.42 21.30 -8.20
CA LEU A 17 -0.32 21.67 -7.34
C LEU A 17 -0.72 21.32 -5.90
N PRO A 18 0.17 20.70 -5.12
CA PRO A 18 -0.13 20.39 -3.73
C PRO A 18 -0.36 21.68 -2.95
N ARG A 19 -1.45 21.74 -2.18
CA ARG A 19 -1.78 22.93 -1.36
C ARG A 19 -0.65 23.32 -0.41
N PHE A 20 0.04 22.36 0.19
CA PHE A 20 1.13 22.62 1.12
C PHE A 20 2.47 22.22 0.52
N VAL A 21 3.35 23.21 0.34
CA VAL A 21 4.71 23.01 -0.22
C VAL A 21 5.75 23.25 0.89
N PRO A 22 6.83 22.45 0.98
CA PRO A 22 7.88 22.67 1.98
C PRO A 22 8.46 24.09 1.92
N TRP A 23 8.55 24.75 3.07
CA TRP A 23 9.24 26.05 3.18
C TRP A 23 10.75 25.81 3.17
N PRO A 24 11.50 26.23 2.13
CA PRO A 24 12.91 25.86 1.97
C PRO A 24 13.82 26.24 3.16
N PRO A 25 13.68 27.44 3.78
CA PRO A 25 14.48 27.81 4.95
C PRO A 25 14.36 26.83 6.14
N ASP A 26 13.20 26.20 6.31
CA ASP A 26 12.91 25.25 7.38
C ASP A 26 13.03 23.78 6.94
N THR A 27 13.62 23.56 5.77
CA THR A 27 13.80 22.24 5.18
C THR A 27 15.25 21.79 5.31
N THR A 28 15.47 20.66 5.97
CA THR A 28 16.79 20.06 6.12
C THR A 28 16.89 18.76 5.34
N VAL A 29 18.03 18.55 4.67
CA VAL A 29 18.34 17.28 4.00
C VAL A 29 18.92 16.31 5.03
N VAL A 30 18.24 15.20 5.27
CA VAL A 30 18.62 14.19 6.26
C VAL A 30 18.96 12.89 5.54
N ARG A 31 20.04 12.22 5.96
CA ARG A 31 20.40 10.91 5.43
C ARG A 31 19.48 9.82 5.99
N VAL A 32 19.02 8.91 5.14
CA VAL A 32 18.32 7.71 5.59
C VAL A 32 19.35 6.74 6.18
N PRO A 33 19.12 6.18 7.38
CA PRO A 33 20.05 5.25 8.00
C PRO A 33 20.35 4.04 7.11
N LYS A 34 21.63 3.67 6.98
CA LYS A 34 22.06 2.51 6.17
C LYS A 34 21.41 1.21 6.63
N LEU A 35 21.17 1.06 7.95
CA LEU A 35 20.50 -0.10 8.51
C LEU A 35 19.06 -0.22 8.01
N SER A 36 18.30 0.88 7.99
CA SER A 36 16.94 0.91 7.45
C SER A 36 16.93 0.52 5.97
N LEU A 37 17.87 1.01 5.18
CA LEU A 37 17.97 0.65 3.76
C LEU A 37 18.28 -0.84 3.56
N ARG A 38 19.22 -1.40 4.35
CA ARG A 38 19.53 -2.83 4.33
C ARG A 38 18.32 -3.68 4.73
N ASN A 39 17.63 -3.31 5.80
CA ASN A 39 16.41 -3.99 6.25
C ASN A 39 15.28 -3.88 5.23
N ALA A 40 15.20 -2.77 4.48
CA ALA A 40 14.30 -2.62 3.35
C ALA A 40 14.72 -3.44 2.11
N GLY A 41 15.83 -4.18 2.16
CA GLY A 41 16.28 -5.11 1.12
C GLY A 41 17.33 -4.55 0.16
N TRP A 42 17.92 -3.38 0.46
CA TRP A 42 18.93 -2.77 -0.39
C TRP A 42 20.28 -3.50 -0.24
N LYS A 43 20.77 -4.07 -1.35
CA LYS A 43 22.01 -4.88 -1.36
C LYS A 43 23.28 -4.03 -1.47
N LYS A 44 23.26 -2.97 -2.27
CA LYS A 44 24.38 -2.04 -2.46
C LYS A 44 23.88 -0.61 -2.39
N ILE A 45 24.55 0.22 -1.59
CA ILE A 45 24.24 1.65 -1.44
C ILE A 45 25.46 2.39 -1.96
N GLY A 46 25.46 2.69 -3.26
CA GLY A 46 26.57 3.41 -3.92
C GLY A 46 26.62 4.90 -3.57
N MET A 47 25.46 5.49 -3.28
CA MET A 47 25.32 6.89 -2.89
C MET A 47 24.42 7.03 -1.65
N PRO A 48 24.65 8.03 -0.78
CA PRO A 48 23.77 8.29 0.36
C PRO A 48 22.34 8.59 -0.10
N VAL A 49 21.37 7.81 0.39
CA VAL A 49 19.95 8.13 0.19
C VAL A 49 19.57 9.23 1.18
N THR A 50 19.00 10.31 0.68
CA THR A 50 18.58 11.45 1.48
C THR A 50 17.07 11.65 1.43
N ARG A 51 16.54 12.33 2.43
CA ARG A 51 15.16 12.78 2.51
C ARG A 51 15.09 14.22 2.97
N LEU A 52 14.01 14.90 2.62
CA LEU A 52 13.69 16.20 3.20
C LEU A 52 13.01 15.99 4.56
N SER A 53 13.50 16.69 5.56
CA SER A 53 12.87 16.88 6.86
C SER A 53 12.35 18.30 6.91
N VAL A 54 11.02 18.44 6.89
CA VAL A 54 10.34 19.73 6.73
C VAL A 54 9.68 20.10 8.06
N LYS A 55 10.00 21.29 8.58
CA LYS A 55 9.36 21.82 9.81
C LYS A 55 8.17 22.73 9.52
N SER A 56 8.15 23.38 8.36
CA SER A 56 7.14 24.36 7.98
C SER A 56 6.76 24.22 6.51
N TYR A 57 5.52 24.57 6.17
CA TYR A 57 4.97 24.52 4.83
C TYR A 57 4.40 25.88 4.46
N VAL A 58 4.44 26.22 3.17
CA VAL A 58 3.69 27.33 2.61
C VAL A 58 2.33 26.79 2.16
N ASP A 59 1.25 27.40 2.63
CA ASP A 59 -0.08 27.19 2.05
C ASP A 59 -0.19 27.98 0.75
N MET A 60 -0.33 27.29 -0.37
CA MET A 60 -0.42 27.89 -1.70
C MET A 60 -1.77 28.59 -1.95
N GLU A 61 -2.78 28.37 -1.10
CA GLU A 61 -4.06 29.09 -1.18
C GLU A 61 -3.99 30.45 -0.48
N THR A 62 -3.29 30.56 0.65
CA THR A 62 -3.23 31.79 1.46
C THR A 62 -1.89 32.54 1.37
N GLY A 63 -0.83 31.86 0.94
CA GLY A 63 0.55 32.36 0.97
C GLY A 63 1.21 32.30 2.35
N GLU A 64 0.52 31.80 3.38
CA GLU A 64 1.01 31.78 4.75
C GLU A 64 1.98 30.62 5.01
N ILE A 65 2.97 30.86 5.88
CA ILE A 65 3.89 29.82 6.37
C ILE A 65 3.30 29.23 7.65
N ILE A 66 2.99 27.95 7.62
CA ILE A 66 2.46 27.20 8.77
C ILE A 66 3.46 26.15 9.24
N LYS A 67 3.67 26.06 10.57
CA LYS A 67 4.52 25.00 11.13
C LYS A 67 3.79 23.67 11.10
N LYS A 68 4.52 22.59 10.90
CA LYS A 68 3.99 21.23 10.88
C LYS A 68 3.21 20.87 12.15
N ARG A 69 3.63 21.36 13.32
CA ARG A 69 2.91 21.16 14.60
C ARG A 69 1.53 21.83 14.58
N ASP A 70 1.46 23.06 14.07
CA ASP A 70 0.24 23.86 14.03
C ASP A 70 -0.74 23.25 13.01
N MET A 71 -0.23 22.66 11.93
CA MET A 71 -1.05 21.86 11.01
C MET A 71 -1.75 20.69 11.70
N PHE A 72 -1.08 20.00 12.64
CA PHE A 72 -1.72 18.91 13.40
C PHE A 72 -2.80 19.44 14.34
N GLU A 73 -2.53 20.54 15.05
CA GLU A 73 -3.50 21.19 15.95
C GLU A 73 -4.75 21.65 15.20
N GLN A 74 -4.57 22.21 14.01
CA GLN A 74 -5.65 22.68 13.12
C GLN A 74 -6.25 21.56 12.27
N ARG A 75 -5.81 20.31 12.42
CA ARG A 75 -6.24 19.14 11.63
C ARG A 75 -6.09 19.34 10.11
N LEU A 76 -5.11 20.12 9.69
CA LEU A 76 -4.74 20.31 8.29
C LEU A 76 -3.97 19.09 7.75
N PRO A 77 -4.11 18.78 6.45
CA PRO A 77 -3.43 17.64 5.85
C PRO A 77 -1.92 17.89 5.80
N VAL A 78 -1.16 17.09 6.53
CA VAL A 78 0.30 17.17 6.55
C VAL A 78 0.89 16.34 5.40
N PRO A 79 1.67 16.93 4.47
CA PRO A 79 2.30 16.19 3.39
C PRO A 79 3.18 15.05 3.92
N SER A 80 2.89 13.83 3.47
CA SER A 80 3.66 12.64 3.85
C SER A 80 4.84 12.40 2.91
N ASN A 81 5.97 11.91 3.45
CA ASN A 81 7.09 11.48 2.62
C ASN A 81 6.84 10.04 2.14
N ALA A 82 6.24 9.91 0.96
CA ALA A 82 5.83 8.61 0.40
C ALA A 82 7.02 7.62 0.29
N SER A 83 8.20 8.10 -0.10
CA SER A 83 9.40 7.27 -0.23
C SER A 83 9.89 6.74 1.11
N LEU A 84 9.90 7.58 2.16
CA LEU A 84 10.27 7.14 3.50
C LEU A 84 9.26 6.12 4.06
N ARG A 85 7.95 6.41 3.90
CA ARG A 85 6.88 5.51 4.30
C ARG A 85 7.03 4.14 3.64
N TRP A 86 7.41 4.11 2.36
CA TRP A 86 7.68 2.87 1.63
C TRP A 86 8.87 2.11 2.21
N ILE A 87 9.97 2.80 2.54
CA ILE A 87 11.15 2.18 3.18
C ILE A 87 10.76 1.56 4.53
N GLU A 88 9.99 2.28 5.35
CA GLU A 88 9.51 1.79 6.65
C GLU A 88 8.62 0.56 6.51
N GLN A 89 7.69 0.57 5.56
CA GLN A 89 6.87 -0.60 5.23
C GLN A 89 7.73 -1.80 4.82
N LEU A 90 8.72 -1.60 3.96
CA LEU A 90 9.62 -2.67 3.52
C LEU A 90 10.46 -3.25 4.66
N CYS A 91 10.95 -2.42 5.59
CA CYS A 91 11.67 -2.90 6.77
C CYS A 91 10.84 -3.91 7.57
N ILE A 92 9.56 -3.60 7.82
CA ILE A 92 8.63 -4.47 8.55
C ILE A 92 8.31 -5.73 7.74
N VAL A 93 7.98 -5.58 6.46
CA VAL A 93 7.63 -6.74 5.62
C VAL A 93 8.82 -7.69 5.48
N ASN A 94 10.05 -7.17 5.44
CA ASN A 94 11.26 -7.99 5.35
C ASN A 94 11.71 -8.60 6.69
N SER A 95 11.25 -8.11 7.84
CA SER A 95 11.53 -8.74 9.13
C SER A 95 10.67 -9.98 9.39
N LEU A 96 9.60 -10.18 8.62
CA LEU A 96 8.73 -11.35 8.72
C LEU A 96 9.40 -12.60 8.15
N GLY A 97 9.12 -13.75 8.76
CA GLY A 97 9.49 -15.06 8.21
C GLY A 97 8.88 -15.29 6.82
N LYS A 98 9.49 -16.15 5.99
CA LYS A 98 9.12 -16.32 4.57
C LYS A 98 7.61 -16.51 4.33
N LYS A 99 6.97 -17.41 5.08
CA LYS A 99 5.53 -17.70 4.94
C LYS A 99 4.66 -16.52 5.37
N ALA A 100 4.96 -15.90 6.51
CA ALA A 100 4.27 -14.72 7.00
C ALA A 100 4.41 -13.54 6.04
N LYS A 101 5.60 -13.36 5.45
CA LYS A 101 5.87 -12.36 4.42
C LYS A 101 5.02 -12.56 3.17
N GLU A 102 4.93 -13.79 2.67
CA GLU A 102 4.10 -14.10 1.50
C GLU A 102 2.61 -13.81 1.75
N LEU A 103 2.10 -14.17 2.93
CA LEU A 103 0.73 -13.84 3.34
C LEU A 103 0.54 -12.33 3.51
N CYS A 104 1.48 -11.65 4.16
CA CYS A 104 1.46 -10.20 4.35
C CYS A 104 1.40 -9.44 3.02
N VAL A 105 2.23 -9.81 2.04
CA VAL A 105 2.21 -9.19 0.70
C VAL A 105 0.86 -9.39 0.01
N PHE A 106 0.24 -10.56 0.17
CA PHE A 106 -1.11 -10.80 -0.33
C PHE A 106 -2.14 -9.88 0.35
N LEU A 107 -2.16 -9.83 1.69
CA LEU A 107 -3.08 -8.98 2.44
C LEU A 107 -2.93 -7.50 2.09
N LEU A 108 -1.69 -7.02 1.91
CA LEU A 108 -1.41 -5.64 1.49
C LEU A 108 -1.85 -5.34 0.05
N LYS A 109 -2.00 -6.33 -0.82
CA LYS A 109 -2.62 -6.14 -2.14
C LYS A 109 -4.14 -6.04 -2.05
N MET A 110 -4.73 -6.69 -1.04
CA MET A 110 -6.16 -6.68 -0.74
C MET A 110 -6.59 -5.49 0.13
N ARG A 111 -5.78 -4.42 0.20
CA ARG A 111 -6.11 -3.19 0.94
C ARG A 111 -6.94 -2.24 0.08
N ASN A 112 -7.95 -1.64 0.69
CA ASN A 112 -8.74 -0.56 0.10
C ASN A 112 -8.17 0.82 0.47
N SER A 113 -8.72 1.87 -0.14
CA SER A 113 -8.34 3.27 0.07
C SER A 113 -8.95 3.89 1.34
N ARG A 114 -9.69 3.11 2.12
CA ARG A 114 -10.25 3.48 3.43
C ARG A 114 -9.38 3.01 4.60
N GLY A 115 -8.22 2.42 4.32
CA GLY A 115 -7.33 1.90 5.36
C GLY A 115 -7.73 0.53 5.92
N SER A 116 -8.60 -0.19 5.21
CA SER A 116 -9.07 -1.53 5.57
C SER A 116 -8.80 -2.52 4.45
N PHE A 117 -9.23 -3.77 4.62
CA PHE A 117 -9.23 -4.76 3.56
C PHE A 117 -10.46 -4.65 2.64
N VAL A 118 -10.36 -5.14 1.41
CA VAL A 118 -11.48 -5.23 0.45
C VAL A 118 -12.54 -6.26 0.90
N LEU A 119 -12.14 -7.25 1.69
CA LEU A 119 -13.00 -8.27 2.30
C LEU A 119 -12.57 -8.51 3.76
N PRO A 120 -13.45 -9.10 4.60
CA PRO A 120 -13.06 -9.53 5.94
C PRO A 120 -11.82 -10.43 5.91
N LEU A 121 -10.94 -10.29 6.90
CA LEU A 121 -9.68 -11.03 6.96
C LEU A 121 -9.88 -12.55 6.87
N ALA A 122 -10.91 -13.10 7.52
CA ALA A 122 -11.26 -14.51 7.43
C ALA A 122 -11.45 -15.00 5.98
N ASN A 123 -12.18 -14.23 5.17
CA ASN A 123 -12.44 -14.56 3.77
C ASN A 123 -11.16 -14.45 2.92
N LEU A 124 -10.32 -13.44 3.21
CA LEU A 124 -9.03 -13.29 2.54
C LEU A 124 -8.09 -14.46 2.83
N ILE A 125 -8.11 -14.99 4.06
CA ILE A 125 -7.34 -16.17 4.43
C ILE A 125 -7.80 -17.38 3.63
N ASP A 126 -9.11 -17.60 3.51
CA ASP A 126 -9.65 -18.72 2.72
C ASP A 126 -9.21 -18.63 1.26
N VAL A 127 -9.36 -17.45 0.67
CA VAL A 127 -8.91 -17.16 -0.69
C VAL A 127 -7.42 -17.46 -0.85
N TYR A 128 -6.60 -17.05 0.12
CA TYR A 128 -5.17 -17.33 0.12
C TYR A 128 -4.86 -18.82 0.21
N ILE A 129 -5.55 -19.56 1.08
CA ILE A 129 -5.41 -21.01 1.22
C ILE A 129 -5.78 -21.71 -0.09
N HIS A 130 -6.82 -21.23 -0.77
CA HIS A 130 -7.34 -21.80 -2.01
C HIS A 130 -6.60 -21.36 -3.29
N ARG A 131 -5.63 -20.44 -3.20
CA ARG A 131 -4.95 -19.84 -4.37
C ARG A 131 -4.36 -20.86 -5.36
N ASN A 132 -3.90 -22.01 -4.86
CA ASN A 132 -3.27 -23.06 -5.66
C ASN A 132 -4.19 -24.27 -5.91
N GLY A 133 -5.44 -24.23 -5.45
CA GLY A 133 -6.40 -25.31 -5.59
C GLY A 133 -7.31 -25.46 -4.38
N THR A 134 -8.38 -26.25 -4.52
CA THR A 134 -9.33 -26.49 -3.45
C THR A 134 -8.70 -27.34 -2.33
N VAL A 135 -8.71 -26.81 -1.11
CA VAL A 135 -8.22 -27.50 0.08
C VAL A 135 -9.41 -28.12 0.82
N LEU A 136 -9.46 -29.45 0.89
CA LEU A 136 -10.58 -30.17 1.51
C LEU A 136 -10.67 -29.96 3.03
N ARG A 137 -9.52 -29.76 3.71
CA ARG A 137 -9.45 -29.57 5.17
C ARG A 137 -9.16 -28.12 5.55
N ILE A 138 -10.07 -27.22 5.16
CA ILE A 138 -9.89 -25.77 5.32
C ILE A 138 -9.67 -25.37 6.79
N SER A 139 -10.34 -25.99 7.75
CA SER A 139 -10.22 -25.64 9.18
C SER A 139 -8.81 -25.85 9.73
N ARG A 140 -8.14 -26.95 9.34
CA ARG A 140 -6.75 -27.22 9.72
C ARG A 140 -5.78 -26.24 9.05
N ALA A 141 -6.04 -25.92 7.78
CA ALA A 141 -5.26 -24.92 7.06
C ALA A 141 -5.40 -23.53 7.71
N ARG A 142 -6.62 -23.09 8.06
CA ARG A 142 -6.86 -21.85 8.81
C ARG A 142 -6.07 -21.81 10.11
N HIS A 143 -6.08 -22.90 10.88
CA HIS A 143 -5.33 -22.98 12.13
C HIS A 143 -3.84 -22.64 11.95
N SER A 144 -3.19 -23.25 10.97
CA SER A 144 -1.78 -22.95 10.66
C SER A 144 -1.51 -21.52 10.15
N HIS A 145 -2.53 -20.83 9.64
CA HIS A 145 -2.39 -19.44 9.17
C HIS A 145 -2.69 -18.42 10.28
N TYR A 146 -3.35 -18.81 11.38
CA TYR A 146 -3.53 -17.92 12.54
C TYR A 146 -2.20 -17.54 13.18
N ASP A 147 -1.25 -18.48 13.28
CA ASP A 147 0.10 -18.17 13.80
C ASP A 147 0.79 -17.13 12.92
N LEU A 148 0.71 -17.28 11.59
CA LEU A 148 1.26 -16.33 10.64
C LEU A 148 0.60 -14.94 10.76
N ILE A 149 -0.71 -14.90 11.06
CA ILE A 149 -1.43 -13.64 11.29
C ILE A 149 -0.98 -13.00 12.60
N GLY A 150 -0.75 -13.81 13.63
CA GLY A 150 -0.15 -13.35 14.89
C GLY A 150 1.17 -12.65 14.65
N ASP A 151 2.07 -13.25 13.87
CA ASP A 151 3.36 -12.65 13.50
C ASP A 151 3.18 -11.31 12.73
N ILE A 152 2.24 -11.28 11.79
CA ILE A 152 1.94 -10.09 10.97
C ILE A 152 1.33 -8.97 11.82
N ALA A 153 0.45 -9.31 12.76
CA ALA A 153 -0.17 -8.37 13.68
C ALA A 153 0.85 -7.83 14.70
N ALA A 154 1.71 -8.70 15.25
CA ALA A 154 2.80 -8.30 16.15
C ALA A 154 3.79 -7.34 15.46
N ALA A 155 4.00 -7.50 14.14
CA ALA A 155 4.78 -6.58 13.33
C ALA A 155 4.06 -5.24 13.02
N GLY A 156 2.82 -5.05 13.47
CA GLY A 156 2.04 -3.82 13.32
C GLY A 156 1.38 -3.64 11.95
N VAL A 157 1.30 -4.69 11.12
CA VAL A 157 0.67 -4.61 9.80
C VAL A 157 -0.86 -4.66 9.91
N ILE A 158 -1.37 -5.46 10.83
CA ILE A 158 -2.81 -5.62 11.10
C ILE A 158 -3.09 -5.01 12.47
N ALA A 159 -4.05 -4.09 12.53
CA ALA A 159 -4.48 -3.49 13.79
C ALA A 159 -5.68 -4.23 14.39
N GLN A 160 -6.64 -4.63 13.55
CA GLN A 160 -7.85 -5.37 13.91
C GLN A 160 -8.28 -6.26 12.72
N GLU A 161 -9.29 -7.12 12.90
CA GLU A 161 -9.77 -8.07 11.87
C GLU A 161 -10.13 -7.44 10.52
N GLN A 162 -10.39 -6.13 10.46
CA GLN A 162 -10.70 -5.42 9.21
C GLN A 162 -9.75 -4.25 8.91
N ALA A 163 -8.94 -3.82 9.88
CA ALA A 163 -8.15 -2.60 9.78
C ALA A 163 -6.65 -2.89 9.69
N LEU A 164 -5.99 -2.23 8.75
CA LEU A 164 -4.53 -2.21 8.67
C LEU A 164 -3.93 -1.28 9.71
N GLY A 165 -2.69 -1.53 10.12
CA GLY A 165 -1.91 -0.58 10.90
C GLY A 165 -1.71 0.73 10.13
N SER A 166 -1.64 1.86 10.85
CA SER A 166 -1.60 3.22 10.28
C SER A 166 -0.51 3.42 9.22
N LEU A 167 0.63 2.73 9.34
CA LEU A 167 1.71 2.75 8.36
C LEU A 167 1.33 2.08 7.03
N PHE A 168 0.41 1.11 7.04
CA PHE A 168 0.01 0.30 5.88
C PHE A 168 -1.31 0.74 5.24
N GLN A 169 -2.06 1.61 5.91
CA GLN A 169 -3.28 2.21 5.38
C GLN A 169 -2.98 3.05 4.13
N LYS A 170 -3.82 2.92 3.09
CA LYS A 170 -3.90 3.90 2.00
C LYS A 170 -4.98 4.89 2.42
N HIS A 171 -4.61 6.14 2.71
CA HIS A 171 -5.59 7.22 2.83
C HIS A 171 -5.52 8.01 1.53
N ALA A 172 -6.41 7.69 0.59
CA ALA A 172 -6.55 8.44 -0.65
C ALA A 172 -7.96 9.04 -0.72
N ARG A 173 -8.12 10.13 -1.46
CA ARG A 173 -9.45 10.59 -1.86
C ARG A 173 -10.03 9.52 -2.78
N LEU A 174 -11.13 8.89 -2.35
CA LEU A 174 -11.81 7.84 -3.11
C LEU A 174 -12.36 8.42 -4.41
N SER A 175 -11.77 8.06 -5.55
CA SER A 175 -12.42 8.22 -6.86
C SER A 175 -13.19 6.95 -7.23
N ALA A 176 -14.19 7.06 -8.12
CA ALA A 176 -14.89 5.89 -8.66
C ALA A 176 -13.92 4.90 -9.35
N GLN A 177 -12.83 5.43 -9.94
CA GLN A 177 -11.77 4.62 -10.54
C GLN A 177 -11.02 3.80 -9.48
N ASP A 178 -10.72 4.37 -8.31
CA ASP A 178 -10.03 3.66 -7.24
C ASP A 178 -10.86 2.46 -6.75
N VAL A 179 -12.18 2.61 -6.67
CA VAL A 179 -13.10 1.51 -6.29
C VAL A 179 -13.09 0.38 -7.33
N LEU A 180 -13.04 0.73 -8.63
CA LEU A 180 -12.93 -0.24 -9.71
C LEU A 180 -11.57 -0.95 -9.70
N GLU A 181 -10.48 -0.22 -9.45
CA GLU A 181 -9.13 -0.79 -9.33
C GLU A 181 -8.95 -1.67 -8.11
N GLU A 182 -9.54 -1.32 -6.97
CA GLU A 182 -9.61 -2.15 -5.76
C GLU A 182 -10.31 -3.48 -6.04
N SER A 183 -11.44 -3.41 -6.74
CA SER A 183 -12.18 -4.60 -7.18
C SER A 183 -11.32 -5.42 -8.14
N ALA A 184 -10.76 -4.80 -9.18
CA ALA A 184 -9.92 -5.47 -10.17
C ALA A 184 -8.70 -6.15 -9.56
N ALA A 185 -8.06 -5.56 -8.54
CA ALA A 185 -6.93 -6.17 -7.84
C ALA A 185 -7.30 -7.50 -7.16
N TYR A 186 -8.53 -7.60 -6.63
CA TYR A 186 -9.07 -8.85 -6.14
C TYR A 186 -9.32 -9.83 -7.29
N TYR A 187 -10.06 -9.45 -8.34
CA TYR A 187 -10.38 -10.35 -9.46
C TYR A 187 -9.14 -10.83 -10.24
N ALA A 188 -8.07 -10.03 -10.30
CA ALA A 188 -6.84 -10.35 -11.03
C ALA A 188 -5.88 -11.26 -10.23
N TRP A 189 -6.15 -11.55 -8.96
CA TRP A 189 -5.24 -12.37 -8.17
C TRP A 189 -5.29 -13.84 -8.60
N PRO A 190 -4.13 -14.51 -8.81
CA PRO A 190 -4.09 -15.90 -9.22
C PRO A 190 -4.90 -16.82 -8.30
N GLY A 191 -5.83 -17.57 -8.88
CA GLY A 191 -6.65 -18.55 -8.18
C GLY A 191 -8.00 -18.04 -7.65
N ILE A 192 -8.29 -16.73 -7.71
CA ILE A 192 -9.60 -16.20 -7.30
C ILE A 192 -10.66 -16.47 -8.36
N PHE A 193 -10.33 -16.24 -9.63
CA PHE A 193 -11.13 -16.62 -10.79
C PHE A 193 -10.42 -17.73 -11.55
N ARG A 194 -10.50 -18.96 -11.05
CA ARG A 194 -10.58 -20.08 -12.00
C ARG A 194 -12.03 -20.10 -12.47
N GLY A 195 -12.32 -19.33 -13.52
CA GLY A 195 -13.50 -19.61 -14.32
C GLY A 195 -13.53 -21.12 -14.58
N ARG A 196 -14.71 -21.72 -14.49
CA ARG A 196 -14.96 -23.11 -14.88
C ARG A 196 -14.42 -23.32 -16.30
N GLY A 197 -13.19 -23.77 -16.40
CA GLY A 197 -12.51 -24.16 -17.62
C GLY A 197 -12.16 -25.65 -17.51
N SER A 198 -13.02 -26.64 -17.24
CA SER A 198 -14.43 -26.93 -17.58
C SER A 198 -15.20 -26.04 -18.57
N TRP A 199 -14.51 -25.49 -19.56
CA TRP A 199 -15.06 -25.33 -20.89
C TRP A 199 -14.28 -26.36 -21.69
N VAL A 200 -14.90 -27.54 -21.75
CA VAL A 200 -14.87 -28.49 -22.87
C VAL A 200 -13.59 -28.43 -23.71
N SER A 201 -12.69 -29.36 -23.41
CA SER A 201 -11.94 -30.04 -24.46
C SER A 201 -12.94 -30.88 -25.28
N GLU A 202 -13.34 -30.37 -26.43
CA GLU A 202 -13.81 -31.06 -27.64
C GLU A 202 -13.59 -29.98 -28.72
N SER A 203 -12.67 -30.12 -29.67
CA SER A 203 -12.40 -31.26 -30.56
C SER A 203 -10.94 -31.23 -31.00
#